data_AF-A0A914J5K0-F1
#
_entry.id   AF-A0A914J5K0-F1
#
_cell.length_a   1.000
_cell.length_b   1.000
_cell.length_c   1.000
_cell.angle_alpha   90.00
_cell.angle_beta   90.00
_cell.angle_gamma   90.00
#
_symmetry.space_group_name_H-M   'P 1'
#
loop_
_entity.id
_entity.type
_entity.pdbx_description
1 polymer ?
#
loop_
_entity_poly.entity_id
_entity_poly.type
_entity_poly.pdbx_seq_one_letter_code
_entity_poly.pdbx_strand_id
1 'polypeptide(L)'
;MPLKWPQSNVLNLRNLDFNLEYIDLFVVHSCDQLTITNDTFANVEIIEQLKLLSIKDIKIESNAFRGIRKSPKHIIVQDSHFDVIPEFAFTGLSNVDHFWFKNVSIKKIATNAFAKLSNIRYIYFRNAEINLIATNAFANMRSIDNFFMRENITVQFAEDYILKNSRIDEIVFENSNVKATDFTLNGLKANKIEILSSKWHTVKVLKHPEYEQKVTGFEAKNSIFNRIVPSLFTNFTTVVFDTCQIHHLASFVNHWVENLDMLSFKNCRGSNITSVSVEGSQIEKIQTRAVYEAFIKLFTVEKTKFLHIPSKFMEAAEINELMFTNVQVESFAAEALWNSRFGIFLMNNVVLMKIEDRAFAGLFANQLQMTNCVFSRFPNYFFQKSEVHTLRNRLQTKRLRNQLLIFPKKYSSIDLDF
;
A
#
# COMPACT_ATOMS: atom_id res chain seq x y z
N MET A 1 14.67 -27.07 54.57
CA MET A 1 13.69 -26.90 53.46
C MET A 1 13.94 -25.54 52.83
N PRO A 2 14.25 -25.45 51.52
CA PRO A 2 14.32 -24.15 50.89
C PRO A 2 12.91 -23.56 50.81
N LEU A 3 12.75 -22.33 51.28
CA LEU A 3 11.52 -21.57 51.17
C LEU A 3 11.13 -21.46 49.69
N LYS A 4 9.96 -22.01 49.33
CA LYS A 4 9.30 -21.71 48.06
C LYS A 4 8.94 -20.22 48.07
N TRP A 5 9.57 -19.45 47.19
CA TRP A 5 9.13 -18.11 46.80
C TRP A 5 7.66 -18.21 46.32
N PRO A 6 6.81 -17.18 46.56
CA PRO A 6 5.39 -17.32 46.30
C PRO A 6 5.12 -17.67 44.83
N GLN A 7 4.26 -18.67 44.65
CA GLN A 7 3.75 -19.15 43.37
C GLN A 7 2.83 -18.05 42.78
N SER A 8 3.23 -17.45 41.65
CA SER A 8 2.48 -16.47 40.84
C SER A 8 1.99 -15.17 41.52
N ASN A 9 2.59 -14.03 41.17
CA ASN A 9 2.08 -12.70 41.55
C ASN A 9 0.97 -12.25 40.58
N VAL A 10 -0.28 -12.58 40.92
CA VAL A 10 -1.48 -12.23 40.14
C VAL A 10 -2.15 -10.99 40.74
N LEU A 11 -2.35 -9.94 39.93
CA LEU A 11 -3.08 -8.73 40.29
C LEU A 11 -4.40 -8.66 39.51
N ASN A 12 -5.50 -8.44 40.23
CA ASN A 12 -6.82 -8.22 39.63
C ASN A 12 -7.32 -6.81 40.00
N LEU A 13 -7.33 -5.91 39.02
CA LEU A 13 -7.83 -4.55 39.14
C LEU A 13 -9.32 -4.51 38.81
N ARG A 14 -10.10 -3.96 39.74
CA ARG A 14 -11.56 -3.78 39.64
C ARG A 14 -11.99 -2.58 40.50
N ASN A 15 -12.98 -1.83 40.03
CA ASN A 15 -13.66 -0.74 40.74
C ASN A 15 -12.71 0.22 41.51
N LEU A 16 -11.84 0.95 40.79
CA LEU A 16 -10.90 1.89 41.42
C LEU A 16 -11.57 3.16 41.99
N ASP A 17 -12.81 3.44 41.60
CA ASP A 17 -13.58 4.60 42.04
C ASP A 17 -13.92 4.61 43.53
N PHE A 18 -13.91 3.45 44.19
CA PHE A 18 -14.21 3.38 45.62
C PHE A 18 -13.22 4.16 46.50
N ASN A 19 -12.05 4.60 46.00
CA ASN A 19 -11.08 5.36 46.79
C ASN A 19 -10.22 6.38 46.01
N LEU A 20 -10.28 6.43 44.67
CA LEU A 20 -9.33 7.21 43.86
C LEU A 20 -10.06 7.99 42.75
N GLU A 21 -10.54 9.19 43.07
CA GLU A 21 -11.15 10.06 42.06
C GLU A 21 -10.14 10.66 41.09
N TYR A 22 -8.94 10.99 41.59
CA TYR A 22 -7.89 11.65 40.83
C TYR A 22 -6.58 10.88 40.97
N ILE A 23 -5.97 10.53 39.84
CA ILE A 23 -4.70 9.82 39.78
C ILE A 23 -3.78 10.57 38.81
N ASP A 24 -2.65 11.06 39.31
CA ASP A 24 -1.67 11.71 38.43
C ASP A 24 -0.92 10.66 37.59
N LEU A 25 -0.35 9.66 38.28
CA LEU A 25 0.43 8.58 37.70
C LEU A 25 -0.03 7.22 38.26
N PHE A 26 -0.54 6.35 37.39
CA PHE A 26 -0.88 4.96 37.72
C PHE A 26 0.16 4.00 37.13
N VAL A 27 0.83 3.21 37.97
CA VAL A 27 1.85 2.25 37.52
C VAL A 27 1.55 0.87 38.08
N VAL A 28 1.47 -0.12 37.19
CA VAL A 28 1.53 -1.55 37.53
C VAL A 28 2.79 -2.10 36.90
N HIS A 29 3.60 -2.82 37.70
CA HIS A 29 4.82 -3.42 37.18
C HIS A 29 5.12 -4.78 37.79
N SER A 30 5.89 -5.60 37.05
CA SER A 30 6.52 -6.84 37.56
C SER A 30 5.54 -7.90 38.11
N CYS A 31 4.32 -7.96 37.57
CA CYS A 31 3.34 -9.01 37.88
C CYS A 31 3.46 -10.20 36.92
N ASP A 32 3.15 -11.40 37.40
CA ASP A 32 3.05 -12.58 36.53
C ASP A 32 1.76 -12.53 35.71
N GLN A 33 0.66 -12.08 36.30
CA GLN A 33 -0.59 -11.86 35.59
C GLN A 33 -1.26 -10.58 36.09
N LEU A 34 -1.73 -9.75 35.17
CA LEU A 34 -2.62 -8.62 35.44
C LEU A 34 -3.96 -8.87 34.78
N THR A 35 -5.05 -8.82 35.54
CA THR A 35 -6.41 -8.73 35.00
C THR A 35 -6.96 -7.33 35.27
N ILE A 36 -7.44 -6.64 34.25
CA ILE A 36 -8.20 -5.38 34.36
C ILE A 36 -9.63 -5.69 33.97
N THR A 37 -10.56 -5.67 34.93
CA THR A 37 -11.94 -6.07 34.68
C THR A 37 -12.74 -4.97 34.00
N ASN A 38 -13.95 -5.31 33.53
CA ASN A 38 -14.94 -4.33 33.06
C ASN A 38 -15.04 -3.14 34.03
N ASP A 39 -15.17 -1.93 33.49
CA ASP A 39 -15.45 -0.69 34.25
C ASP A 39 -14.45 -0.35 35.37
N THR A 40 -13.26 -0.96 35.38
CA THR A 40 -12.24 -0.76 36.44
C THR A 40 -11.93 0.72 36.70
N PHE A 41 -11.92 1.53 35.64
CA PHE A 41 -11.61 2.97 35.71
C PHE A 41 -12.86 3.86 35.60
N ALA A 42 -14.06 3.32 35.77
CA ALA A 42 -15.28 4.13 35.81
C ALA A 42 -15.14 5.21 36.89
N ASN A 43 -15.61 6.43 36.63
CA ASN A 43 -15.55 7.58 37.56
C ASN A 43 -14.13 8.02 37.99
N VAL A 44 -13.06 7.46 37.43
CA VAL A 44 -11.68 7.89 37.73
C VAL A 44 -11.21 8.95 36.73
N GLU A 45 -10.41 9.90 37.20
CA GLU A 45 -9.62 10.81 36.37
C GLU A 45 -8.15 10.42 36.46
N ILE A 46 -7.54 10.03 35.34
CA ILE A 46 -6.08 9.86 35.26
C ILE A 46 -5.51 11.04 34.47
N ILE A 47 -4.66 11.85 35.10
CA ILE A 47 -4.24 13.14 34.55
C ILE A 47 -3.08 12.99 33.58
N GLU A 48 -2.00 12.35 34.01
CA GLU A 48 -0.76 12.30 33.23
C GLU A 48 -0.54 10.94 32.61
N GLN A 49 -0.35 9.88 33.40
CA GLN A 49 0.15 8.62 32.84
C GLN A 49 -0.47 7.36 33.46
N LEU A 50 -0.74 6.37 32.61
CA LEU A 50 -1.00 4.98 32.98
C LEU A 50 0.10 4.09 32.39
N LYS A 51 0.80 3.33 33.25
CA LYS A 51 1.92 2.47 32.87
C LYS A 51 1.70 1.03 33.29
N LEU A 52 1.82 0.11 32.34
CA LEU A 52 1.83 -1.34 32.55
C LEU A 52 3.20 -1.88 32.10
N LEU A 53 4.05 -2.27 33.03
CA LEU A 53 5.47 -2.51 32.78
C LEU A 53 5.90 -3.93 33.21
N SER A 54 6.60 -4.65 32.35
CA SER A 54 7.19 -5.94 32.71
C SER A 54 6.17 -6.96 33.26
N ILE A 55 5.00 -7.07 32.63
CA ILE A 55 3.93 -7.98 33.04
C ILE A 55 3.89 -9.19 32.10
N LYS A 56 4.03 -10.41 32.67
CA LYS A 56 4.15 -11.63 31.85
C LYS A 56 2.88 -12.02 31.11
N ASP A 57 1.70 -11.63 31.60
CA ASP A 57 0.41 -11.84 30.93
C ASP A 57 -0.59 -10.74 31.36
N ILE A 58 -1.00 -9.90 30.41
CA ILE A 58 -2.03 -8.87 30.62
C ILE A 58 -3.35 -9.36 30.01
N LYS A 59 -4.37 -9.44 30.86
CA LYS A 59 -5.76 -9.66 30.48
C LYS A 59 -6.56 -8.39 30.73
N ILE A 60 -7.12 -7.85 29.67
CA ILE A 60 -8.08 -6.75 29.76
C ILE A 60 -9.43 -7.37 29.44
N GLU A 61 -10.48 -7.05 30.21
CA GLU A 61 -11.86 -7.37 29.83
C GLU A 61 -12.44 -6.24 28.96
N SER A 62 -13.43 -6.56 28.13
CA SER A 62 -14.10 -5.56 27.28
C SER A 62 -14.61 -4.37 28.11
N ASN A 63 -14.50 -3.15 27.61
CA ASN A 63 -14.96 -1.94 28.32
C ASN A 63 -14.26 -1.68 29.68
N ALA A 64 -13.04 -2.16 29.89
CA ALA A 64 -12.28 -1.91 31.13
C ALA A 64 -12.11 -0.41 31.48
N PHE A 65 -12.12 0.46 30.47
CA PHE A 65 -11.98 1.92 30.61
C PHE A 65 -13.31 2.69 30.42
N ARG A 66 -14.45 1.99 30.34
CA ARG A 66 -15.74 2.66 30.18
C ARG A 66 -16.05 3.47 31.43
N GLY A 67 -16.54 4.69 31.24
CA GLY A 67 -16.90 5.60 32.32
C GLY A 67 -15.71 6.36 32.94
N ILE A 68 -14.49 6.20 32.42
CA ILE A 68 -13.36 7.05 32.83
C ILE A 68 -13.70 8.53 32.57
N ARG A 69 -13.58 9.38 33.60
CA ARG A 69 -13.94 10.80 33.52
C ARG A 69 -12.91 11.60 32.73
N LYS A 70 -11.63 11.25 32.90
CA LYS A 70 -10.51 11.85 32.18
C LYS A 70 -9.47 10.77 31.85
N SER A 71 -9.18 10.62 30.56
CA SER A 71 -8.18 9.67 30.09
C SER A 71 -6.77 10.19 30.38
N PRO A 72 -5.81 9.31 30.68
CA PRO A 72 -4.41 9.69 30.81
C PRO A 72 -3.88 10.27 29.50
N LYS A 73 -3.03 11.31 29.58
CA LYS A 73 -2.31 11.83 28.41
C LYS A 73 -1.38 10.79 27.79
N HIS A 74 -0.77 9.95 28.62
CA HIS A 74 0.14 8.90 28.18
C HIS A 74 -0.26 7.53 28.71
N ILE A 75 -0.48 6.58 27.82
CA ILE A 75 -0.64 5.16 28.14
C ILE A 75 0.58 4.44 27.64
N ILE A 76 1.29 3.75 28.52
CA ILE A 76 2.54 3.04 28.19
C ILE A 76 2.40 1.60 28.62
N VAL A 77 2.42 0.68 27.66
CA VAL A 77 2.57 -0.74 27.88
C VAL A 77 3.96 -1.15 27.42
N GLN A 78 4.78 -1.66 28.34
CA GLN A 78 6.17 -1.99 28.05
C GLN A 78 6.56 -3.38 28.55
N ASP A 79 7.39 -4.09 27.78
CA ASP A 79 8.01 -5.36 28.18
C ASP A 79 6.97 -6.40 28.64
N SER A 80 5.84 -6.49 27.94
CA SER A 80 4.66 -7.23 28.41
C SER A 80 4.02 -8.06 27.31
N HIS A 81 3.22 -9.04 27.71
CA HIS A 81 2.54 -9.96 26.80
C HIS A 81 1.02 -9.88 26.91
N PHE A 82 0.34 -10.06 25.77
CA PHE A 82 -1.10 -10.28 25.69
C PHE A 82 -1.37 -11.58 24.94
N ASP A 83 -2.11 -12.52 25.55
CA ASP A 83 -2.68 -13.63 24.79
C ASP A 83 -3.76 -13.09 23.83
N VAL A 84 -4.64 -12.21 24.32
CA VAL A 84 -5.65 -11.52 23.52
C VAL A 84 -5.86 -10.10 24.02
N ILE A 85 -5.89 -9.12 23.12
CA ILE A 85 -6.55 -7.83 23.36
C ILE A 85 -7.99 -7.99 22.87
N PRO A 86 -9.00 -8.09 23.75
CA PRO A 86 -10.36 -8.41 23.34
C PRO A 86 -11.07 -7.23 22.70
N GLU A 87 -12.26 -7.48 22.16
CA GLU A 87 -13.13 -6.42 21.64
C GLU A 87 -13.39 -5.34 22.69
N PHE A 88 -13.41 -4.08 22.25
CA PHE A 88 -13.72 -2.93 23.11
C PHE A 88 -12.81 -2.76 24.33
N ALA A 89 -11.62 -3.38 24.36
CA ALA A 89 -10.69 -3.32 25.49
C ALA A 89 -10.41 -1.89 25.97
N PHE A 90 -10.31 -0.95 25.03
CA PHE A 90 -9.94 0.44 25.28
C PHE A 90 -11.11 1.43 25.12
N THR A 91 -12.35 0.95 25.07
CA THR A 91 -13.54 1.82 24.94
C THR A 91 -13.65 2.77 26.13
N GLY A 92 -13.87 4.05 25.86
CA GLY A 92 -13.92 5.13 26.85
C GLY A 92 -12.70 6.05 26.79
N LEU A 93 -11.56 5.54 26.31
CA LEU A 93 -10.35 6.35 26.16
C LEU A 93 -10.49 7.38 25.03
N SER A 94 -10.21 8.64 25.35
CA SER A 94 -10.26 9.77 24.42
C SER A 94 -9.33 10.90 24.85
N ASN A 95 -8.87 11.73 23.91
CA ASN A 95 -7.94 12.85 24.19
C ASN A 95 -6.61 12.37 24.81
N VAL A 96 -6.07 11.26 24.30
CA VAL A 96 -4.78 10.70 24.71
C VAL A 96 -3.70 11.21 23.77
N ASP A 97 -2.64 11.81 24.31
CA ASP A 97 -1.52 12.28 23.49
C ASP A 97 -0.72 11.09 22.95
N HIS A 98 -0.39 10.11 23.81
CA HIS A 98 0.47 9.00 23.41
C HIS A 98 -0.03 7.66 23.98
N PHE A 99 -0.32 6.71 23.10
CA PHE A 99 -0.60 5.32 23.43
C PHE A 99 0.52 4.44 22.91
N TRP A 100 1.45 4.07 23.78
CA TRP A 100 2.67 3.35 23.45
C TRP A 100 2.61 1.89 23.85
N PHE A 101 2.93 1.02 22.89
CA PHE A 101 3.21 -0.39 23.09
C PHE A 101 4.66 -0.64 22.71
N LYS A 102 5.53 -0.90 23.69
CA LYS A 102 6.97 -1.05 23.49
C LYS A 102 7.45 -2.41 23.97
N ASN A 103 8.15 -3.16 23.13
CA ASN A 103 8.63 -4.50 23.46
C ASN A 103 7.48 -5.39 23.95
N VAL A 104 6.44 -5.52 23.13
CA VAL A 104 5.26 -6.33 23.46
C VAL A 104 5.12 -7.50 22.52
N SER A 105 4.62 -8.62 23.04
CA SER A 105 4.17 -9.74 22.22
C SER A 105 2.65 -9.91 22.39
N ILE A 106 1.93 -9.92 21.27
CA ILE A 106 0.47 -9.98 21.24
C ILE A 106 0.07 -11.16 20.36
N LYS A 107 -0.51 -12.20 20.95
CA LYS A 107 -0.94 -13.35 20.15
C LYS A 107 -2.18 -13.02 19.30
N LYS A 108 -3.12 -12.22 19.81
CA LYS A 108 -4.26 -11.77 19.00
C LYS A 108 -4.75 -10.39 19.39
N ILE A 109 -4.95 -9.54 18.39
CA ILE A 109 -5.79 -8.35 18.51
C ILE A 109 -7.15 -8.71 17.93
N ALA A 110 -8.17 -8.80 18.80
CA ALA A 110 -9.50 -9.22 18.40
C ALA A 110 -10.23 -8.15 17.58
N THR A 111 -11.26 -8.56 16.86
CA THR A 111 -12.21 -7.66 16.18
C THR A 111 -12.69 -6.56 17.13
N ASN A 112 -12.69 -5.31 16.68
CA ASN A 112 -13.09 -4.13 17.46
C ASN A 112 -12.28 -3.86 18.74
N ALA A 113 -11.08 -4.44 18.92
CA ALA A 113 -10.28 -4.25 20.13
C ALA A 113 -9.98 -2.77 20.44
N PHE A 114 -9.65 -1.98 19.42
CA PHE A 114 -9.36 -0.55 19.51
C PHE A 114 -10.54 0.32 19.04
N ALA A 115 -11.74 -0.25 18.88
CA ALA A 115 -12.87 0.50 18.38
C ALA A 115 -13.27 1.64 19.33
N LYS A 116 -13.79 2.72 18.74
CA LYS A 116 -14.29 3.93 19.44
C LYS A 116 -13.24 4.78 20.16
N LEU A 117 -11.95 4.51 19.98
CA LEU A 117 -10.91 5.48 20.35
C LEU A 117 -11.12 6.79 19.58
N SER A 118 -10.98 7.92 20.28
CA SER A 118 -11.18 9.24 19.67
C SER A 118 -10.20 10.29 20.16
N ASN A 119 -9.78 11.18 19.26
CA ASN A 119 -8.83 12.26 19.55
C ASN A 119 -7.53 11.71 20.15
N ILE A 120 -6.85 10.81 19.43
CA ILE A 120 -5.58 10.24 19.88
C ILE A 120 -4.48 10.81 19.00
N ARG A 121 -3.47 11.45 19.59
CA ARG A 121 -2.41 12.07 18.80
C ARG A 121 -1.43 11.02 18.25
N TYR A 122 -1.03 10.04 19.07
CA TYR A 122 -0.14 8.95 18.64
C TYR A 122 -0.60 7.60 19.19
N ILE A 123 -0.83 6.63 18.31
CA ILE A 123 -0.80 5.20 18.65
C ILE A 123 0.51 4.65 18.11
N TYR A 124 1.36 4.11 18.98
CA TYR A 124 2.72 3.74 18.63
C TYR A 124 3.03 2.32 19.09
N PHE A 125 3.34 1.42 18.14
CA PHE A 125 3.94 0.13 18.39
C PHE A 125 5.43 0.18 18.06
N ARG A 126 6.27 -0.19 19.02
CA ARG A 126 7.73 -0.22 18.91
C ARG A 126 8.24 -1.58 19.36
N ASN A 127 9.02 -2.26 18.53
CA ASN A 127 9.55 -3.59 18.85
C ASN A 127 8.42 -4.55 19.28
N ALA A 128 7.46 -4.79 18.38
CA ALA A 128 6.25 -5.55 18.69
C ALA A 128 6.11 -6.78 17.79
N GLU A 129 5.78 -7.91 18.39
CA GLU A 129 5.43 -9.14 17.69
C GLU A 129 3.93 -9.39 17.84
N ILE A 130 3.20 -9.46 16.73
CA ILE A 130 1.77 -9.67 16.70
C ILE A 130 1.46 -10.90 15.84
N ASN A 131 0.88 -11.95 16.43
CA ASN A 131 0.60 -13.17 15.66
C ASN A 131 -0.63 -13.00 14.75
N LEU A 132 -1.69 -12.35 15.24
CA LEU A 132 -2.91 -12.13 14.47
C LEU A 132 -3.51 -10.76 14.74
N ILE A 133 -3.73 -9.99 13.68
CA ILE A 133 -4.60 -8.82 13.68
C ILE A 133 -5.91 -9.23 12.99
N ALA A 134 -6.97 -9.38 13.77
CA ALA A 134 -8.27 -9.79 13.24
C ALA A 134 -8.95 -8.68 12.43
N THR A 135 -9.89 -9.09 11.59
CA THR A 135 -10.74 -8.20 10.80
C THR A 135 -11.37 -7.14 11.71
N ASN A 136 -11.32 -5.87 11.32
CA ASN A 136 -11.82 -4.71 12.08
C ASN A 136 -11.16 -4.50 13.47
N ALA A 137 -9.98 -5.06 13.75
CA ALA A 137 -9.30 -4.90 15.04
C ALA A 137 -9.14 -3.42 15.49
N PHE A 138 -8.88 -2.54 14.52
CA PHE A 138 -8.71 -1.10 14.68
C PHE A 138 -9.79 -0.31 13.94
N ALA A 139 -11.00 -0.84 13.83
CA ALA A 139 -12.09 -0.18 13.11
C ALA A 139 -12.76 0.95 13.93
N ASN A 140 -13.34 1.91 13.22
CA ASN A 140 -14.14 3.01 13.80
C ASN A 140 -13.38 3.90 14.80
N MET A 141 -12.06 4.06 14.64
CA MET A 141 -11.28 5.06 15.38
C MET A 141 -11.48 6.45 14.75
N ARG A 142 -11.60 7.49 15.57
CA ARG A 142 -11.94 8.85 15.09
C ARG A 142 -10.85 9.84 15.48
N SER A 143 -10.41 10.65 14.52
CA SER A 143 -9.41 11.71 14.77
C SER A 143 -8.15 11.15 15.43
N ILE A 144 -7.50 10.20 14.76
CA ILE A 144 -6.19 9.72 15.15
C ILE A 144 -5.17 10.50 14.31
N ASP A 145 -4.24 11.22 14.92
CA ASP A 145 -3.27 11.97 14.11
C ASP A 145 -2.24 10.99 13.53
N ASN A 146 -1.70 10.08 14.35
CA ASN A 146 -0.60 9.22 13.93
C ASN A 146 -0.78 7.78 14.41
N PHE A 147 -0.69 6.82 13.49
CA PHE A 147 -0.61 5.40 13.80
C PHE A 147 0.71 4.82 13.29
N PHE A 148 1.63 4.53 14.20
CA PHE A 148 2.99 4.15 13.87
C PHE A 148 3.31 2.74 14.36
N MET A 149 3.85 1.92 13.47
CA MET A 149 4.48 0.64 13.76
C MET A 149 5.94 0.72 13.31
N ARG A 150 6.88 0.89 14.23
CA ARG A 150 8.29 1.19 13.90
C ARG A 150 9.31 0.27 14.59
N GLU A 151 10.52 0.24 14.02
CA GLU A 151 11.74 -0.47 14.47
C GLU A 151 11.80 -1.98 14.22
N ASN A 152 11.21 -2.81 15.07
CA ASN A 152 11.20 -4.26 14.87
C ASN A 152 9.77 -4.75 14.99
N ILE A 153 9.02 -4.62 13.91
CA ILE A 153 7.62 -5.02 13.89
C ILE A 153 7.50 -6.33 13.14
N THR A 154 6.92 -7.34 13.77
CA THR A 154 6.55 -8.58 13.11
C THR A 154 5.05 -8.78 13.23
N VAL A 155 4.36 -8.89 12.10
CA VAL A 155 2.94 -9.25 12.05
C VAL A 155 2.82 -10.58 11.29
N GLN A 156 2.58 -11.67 12.00
CA GLN A 156 2.52 -13.01 11.39
C GLN A 156 1.31 -13.18 10.48
N PHE A 157 0.20 -12.48 10.78
CA PHE A 157 -0.93 -12.35 9.87
C PHE A 157 -1.83 -11.16 10.24
N ALA A 158 -2.16 -10.32 9.26
CA ALA A 158 -3.23 -9.34 9.34
C ALA A 158 -4.35 -9.72 8.36
N GLU A 159 -5.58 -9.76 8.86
CA GLU A 159 -6.77 -10.06 8.06
C GLU A 159 -7.23 -8.84 7.25
N ASP A 160 -8.43 -8.92 6.68
CA ASP A 160 -9.02 -7.85 5.87
C ASP A 160 -9.50 -6.68 6.74
N TYR A 161 -9.51 -5.46 6.18
CA TYR A 161 -10.16 -4.28 6.77
C TYR A 161 -9.80 -4.00 8.23
N ILE A 162 -8.54 -4.18 8.62
CA ILE A 162 -8.14 -4.03 10.03
C ILE A 162 -8.43 -2.62 10.56
N LEU A 163 -8.48 -1.61 9.67
CA LEU A 163 -8.68 -0.19 9.97
C LEU A 163 -9.99 0.39 9.40
N LYS A 164 -10.99 -0.46 9.15
CA LYS A 164 -12.25 -0.05 8.51
C LYS A 164 -12.92 1.13 9.21
N ASN A 165 -13.41 2.11 8.44
CA ASN A 165 -14.10 3.32 8.92
C ASN A 165 -13.28 4.19 9.88
N SER A 166 -11.99 3.92 10.04
CA SER A 166 -11.12 4.74 10.88
C SER A 166 -10.66 5.98 10.11
N ARG A 167 -10.56 7.11 10.82
CA ARG A 167 -10.00 8.36 10.30
C ARG A 167 -8.67 8.63 10.98
N ILE A 168 -7.59 8.47 10.22
CA ILE A 168 -6.21 8.57 10.70
C ILE A 168 -5.46 9.54 9.80
N ASP A 169 -4.78 10.56 10.31
CA ASP A 169 -4.05 11.50 9.45
C ASP A 169 -2.85 10.81 8.76
N GLU A 170 -1.92 10.24 9.54
CA GLU A 170 -0.74 9.54 9.04
C GLU A 170 -0.60 8.12 9.61
N ILE A 171 -0.27 7.16 8.74
CA ILE A 171 0.06 5.78 9.10
C ILE A 171 1.47 5.48 8.62
N VAL A 172 2.32 4.95 9.50
CA VAL A 172 3.69 4.55 9.14
C VAL A 172 3.97 3.13 9.60
N PHE A 173 4.40 2.29 8.67
CA PHE A 173 5.04 1.02 8.93
C PHE A 173 6.52 1.14 8.58
N GLU A 174 7.40 1.13 9.58
CA GLU A 174 8.84 1.28 9.39
C GLU A 174 9.59 0.08 9.99
N ASN A 175 10.52 -0.49 9.22
CA ASN A 175 11.30 -1.66 9.64
C ASN A 175 10.39 -2.80 10.12
N SER A 176 9.39 -3.12 9.30
CA SER A 176 8.35 -4.10 9.62
C SER A 176 8.38 -5.30 8.69
N ASN A 177 8.04 -6.48 9.20
CA ASN A 177 7.77 -7.70 8.44
C ASN A 177 6.31 -8.09 8.64
N VAL A 178 5.48 -7.86 7.61
CA VAL A 178 4.02 -7.99 7.70
C VAL A 178 3.54 -9.03 6.70
N LYS A 179 2.87 -10.07 7.19
CA LYS A 179 2.04 -10.93 6.34
C LYS A 179 0.59 -10.44 6.42
N ALA A 180 -0.02 -10.17 5.30
CA ALA A 180 -1.33 -9.52 5.22
C ALA A 180 -2.16 -10.07 4.06
N THR A 181 -3.43 -9.74 4.00
CA THR A 181 -4.27 -9.98 2.82
C THR A 181 -4.21 -8.79 1.87
N ASP A 182 -4.68 -8.96 0.64
CA ASP A 182 -4.81 -7.84 -0.31
C ASP A 182 -5.67 -6.71 0.29
N PHE A 183 -6.67 -7.01 1.12
CA PHE A 183 -7.67 -6.05 1.62
C PHE A 183 -7.37 -5.51 3.03
N THR A 184 -6.20 -5.76 3.59
CA THR A 184 -5.89 -5.39 4.98
C THR A 184 -6.11 -3.89 5.27
N LEU A 185 -5.75 -3.01 4.34
CA LEU A 185 -5.88 -1.54 4.52
C LEU A 185 -7.18 -0.94 3.95
N ASN A 186 -8.08 -1.76 3.39
CA ASN A 186 -9.31 -1.26 2.76
C ASN A 186 -10.31 -0.65 3.76
N GLY A 187 -11.08 0.34 3.30
CA GLY A 187 -12.10 1.03 4.10
C GLY A 187 -11.55 2.07 5.08
N LEU A 188 -10.25 2.36 5.01
CA LEU A 188 -9.58 3.40 5.78
C LEU A 188 -9.81 4.80 5.18
N LYS A 189 -9.83 5.82 6.04
CA LYS A 189 -9.74 7.23 5.64
C LYS A 189 -8.45 7.82 6.20
N ALA A 190 -7.52 8.21 5.34
CA ALA A 190 -6.25 8.78 5.77
C ALA A 190 -5.65 9.84 4.83
N ASN A 191 -4.77 10.68 5.34
CA ASN A 191 -4.04 11.61 4.47
C ASN A 191 -2.80 10.94 3.89
N LYS A 192 -2.09 10.13 4.69
CA LYS A 192 -0.85 9.48 4.25
C LYS A 192 -0.65 8.09 4.84
N ILE A 193 -0.18 7.18 4.01
CA ILE A 193 0.35 5.86 4.40
C ILE A 193 1.80 5.78 3.94
N GLU A 194 2.71 5.47 4.85
CA GLU A 194 4.11 5.21 4.55
C GLU A 194 4.54 3.79 4.93
N ILE A 195 5.27 3.15 4.03
CA ILE A 195 5.90 1.84 4.26
C ILE A 195 7.40 1.98 4.01
N LEU A 196 8.21 1.97 5.07
CA LEU A 196 9.61 2.35 5.05
C LEU A 196 10.50 1.18 5.50
N SER A 197 11.46 0.78 4.69
CA SER A 197 12.41 -0.30 5.03
C SER A 197 11.71 -1.59 5.51
N SER A 198 10.55 -1.91 4.93
CA SER A 198 9.67 -2.98 5.38
C SER A 198 9.54 -4.10 4.35
N LYS A 199 9.16 -5.29 4.82
CA LYS A 199 8.82 -6.44 4.00
C LYS A 199 7.34 -6.81 4.18
N TRP A 200 6.62 -6.91 3.07
CA TRP A 200 5.21 -7.27 3.04
C TRP A 200 5.01 -8.54 2.22
N HIS A 201 4.37 -9.53 2.85
CA HIS A 201 3.89 -10.74 2.22
C HIS A 201 2.35 -10.72 2.15
N THR A 202 1.83 -10.26 1.03
CA THR A 202 0.40 -10.15 0.75
C THR A 202 -0.14 -11.47 0.17
N VAL A 203 -1.24 -11.93 0.73
CA VAL A 203 -1.97 -13.15 0.35
C VAL A 203 -3.24 -12.77 -0.41
N LYS A 204 -3.46 -13.38 -1.58
CA LYS A 204 -4.63 -13.13 -2.44
C LYS A 204 -5.91 -13.68 -1.79
N VAL A 205 -6.99 -12.88 -1.84
CA VAL A 205 -8.35 -13.27 -1.39
C VAL A 205 -9.34 -13.08 -2.55
N LEU A 206 -10.36 -13.95 -2.67
CA LEU A 206 -11.24 -14.07 -3.86
C LEU A 206 -12.62 -13.40 -3.75
N LYS A 207 -13.04 -12.91 -2.58
CA LYS A 207 -14.38 -12.30 -2.36
C LYS A 207 -14.25 -10.91 -1.75
N HIS A 208 -15.12 -9.97 -2.16
CA HIS A 208 -15.13 -8.62 -1.59
C HIS A 208 -16.51 -7.93 -1.67
N PRO A 209 -17.03 -7.37 -0.57
CA PRO A 209 -17.99 -6.28 -0.58
C PRO A 209 -17.27 -4.94 -0.67
N GLU A 210 -17.53 -4.15 -1.72
CA GLU A 210 -16.92 -2.83 -1.93
C GLU A 210 -17.07 -1.91 -0.71
N TYR A 211 -15.97 -1.30 -0.28
CA TYR A 211 -15.97 -0.29 0.79
C TYR A 211 -15.26 0.96 0.30
N GLU A 212 -15.84 2.12 0.63
CA GLU A 212 -15.27 3.42 0.29
C GLU A 212 -13.98 3.66 1.10
N GLN A 213 -12.84 3.62 0.43
CA GLN A 213 -11.56 4.07 0.96
C GLN A 213 -11.33 5.53 0.57
N LYS A 214 -10.74 6.33 1.46
CA LYS A 214 -10.34 7.72 1.17
C LYS A 214 -8.96 7.96 1.73
N VAL A 215 -7.95 7.52 1.02
CA VAL A 215 -6.57 7.77 1.40
C VAL A 215 -5.96 8.71 0.38
N THR A 216 -5.34 9.84 0.72
CA THR A 216 -4.78 10.73 -0.32
C THR A 216 -3.40 10.31 -0.79
N GLY A 217 -2.50 9.88 0.11
CA GLY A 217 -1.12 9.57 -0.21
C GLY A 217 -0.69 8.18 0.24
N PHE A 218 0.03 7.46 -0.62
CA PHE A 218 0.77 6.25 -0.31
C PHE A 218 2.21 6.41 -0.76
N GLU A 219 3.14 6.16 0.15
CA GLU A 219 4.57 6.13 -0.16
C GLU A 219 5.18 4.85 0.41
N ALA A 220 5.90 4.10 -0.41
CA ALA A 220 6.73 3.02 0.05
C ALA A 220 8.18 3.30 -0.32
N LYS A 221 9.10 3.16 0.63
CA LYS A 221 10.53 3.39 0.42
C LYS A 221 11.37 2.24 0.94
N ASN A 222 12.42 1.86 0.21
CA ASN A 222 13.38 0.82 0.62
C ASN A 222 12.71 -0.51 1.05
N SER A 223 11.54 -0.82 0.48
CA SER A 223 10.66 -1.88 0.97
C SER A 223 10.48 -3.01 -0.04
N ILE A 224 10.22 -4.22 0.45
CA ILE A 224 10.02 -5.44 -0.34
C ILE A 224 8.56 -5.88 -0.26
N PHE A 225 7.93 -6.11 -1.40
CA PHE A 225 6.56 -6.62 -1.50
C PHE A 225 6.55 -7.85 -2.39
N ASN A 226 5.99 -8.97 -1.92
CA ASN A 226 5.75 -10.09 -2.82
C ASN A 226 4.62 -9.79 -3.83
N ARG A 227 3.66 -8.95 -3.44
CA ARG A 227 2.44 -8.68 -4.20
C ARG A 227 1.86 -7.32 -3.82
N ILE A 228 1.56 -6.51 -4.83
CA ILE A 228 0.80 -5.26 -4.73
C ILE A 228 -0.39 -5.35 -5.69
N VAL A 229 -1.55 -4.82 -5.29
CA VAL A 229 -2.74 -4.75 -6.14
C VAL A 229 -3.11 -3.28 -6.38
N PRO A 230 -2.70 -2.66 -7.50
CA PRO A 230 -2.95 -1.24 -7.72
C PRO A 230 -4.42 -0.83 -7.77
N SER A 231 -5.32 -1.75 -8.18
CA SER A 231 -6.77 -1.50 -8.16
C SER A 231 -7.37 -1.32 -6.76
N LEU A 232 -6.59 -1.56 -5.69
CA LEU A 232 -6.98 -1.24 -4.33
C LEU A 232 -6.61 0.17 -3.89
N PHE A 233 -5.84 0.92 -4.68
CA PHE A 233 -5.54 2.31 -4.38
C PHE A 233 -6.66 3.25 -4.86
N THR A 234 -7.92 2.88 -4.64
CA THR A 234 -9.06 3.74 -4.97
C THR A 234 -9.04 4.99 -4.09
N ASN A 235 -9.19 6.16 -4.72
CA ASN A 235 -9.14 7.48 -4.10
C ASN A 235 -7.78 7.96 -3.58
N PHE A 236 -6.70 7.26 -3.90
CA PHE A 236 -5.34 7.74 -3.66
C PHE A 236 -4.94 8.75 -4.70
N THR A 237 -4.71 10.00 -4.31
CA THR A 237 -4.17 11.03 -5.22
C THR A 237 -2.74 10.70 -5.63
N THR A 238 -1.89 10.24 -4.70
CA THR A 238 -0.48 9.97 -4.97
C THR A 238 -0.06 8.61 -4.42
N VAL A 239 0.53 7.77 -5.27
CA VAL A 239 1.12 6.47 -4.92
C VAL A 239 2.55 6.44 -5.43
N VAL A 240 3.52 6.35 -4.52
CA VAL A 240 4.95 6.37 -4.82
C VAL A 240 5.61 5.13 -4.23
N PHE A 241 6.39 4.43 -5.03
CA PHE A 241 7.33 3.41 -4.59
C PHE A 241 8.75 3.89 -4.93
N ASP A 242 9.62 4.07 -3.94
CA ASP A 242 11.01 4.52 -4.09
C ASP A 242 11.98 3.45 -3.58
N THR A 243 12.88 2.96 -4.42
CA THR A 243 13.89 1.96 -4.04
C THR A 243 13.23 0.68 -3.47
N CYS A 244 12.08 0.29 -4.00
CA CYS A 244 11.32 -0.89 -3.58
C CYS A 244 11.59 -2.12 -4.46
N GLN A 245 11.49 -3.32 -3.87
CA GLN A 245 11.44 -4.58 -4.62
C GLN A 245 10.01 -5.12 -4.62
N ILE A 246 9.38 -5.20 -5.79
CA ILE A 246 8.00 -5.71 -5.92
C ILE A 246 8.02 -6.94 -6.81
N HIS A 247 7.65 -8.11 -6.29
CA HIS A 247 7.75 -9.37 -7.04
C HIS A 247 6.59 -9.58 -8.01
N HIS A 248 5.38 -9.13 -7.64
CA HIS A 248 4.17 -9.31 -8.44
C HIS A 248 3.25 -8.08 -8.34
N LEU A 249 2.94 -7.45 -9.46
CA LEU A 249 1.86 -6.45 -9.55
C LEU A 249 0.60 -7.15 -10.06
N ALA A 250 -0.40 -7.21 -9.21
CA ALA A 250 -1.64 -7.94 -9.46
C ALA A 250 -2.78 -7.02 -9.88
N SER A 251 -3.75 -7.57 -10.60
CA SER A 251 -5.00 -6.88 -10.95
C SER A 251 -6.20 -7.64 -10.39
N PHE A 252 -7.26 -6.89 -10.06
CA PHE A 252 -8.60 -7.45 -9.89
C PHE A 252 -9.43 -7.17 -11.15
N VAL A 253 -10.19 -8.17 -11.58
CA VAL A 253 -11.10 -8.05 -12.73
C VAL A 253 -12.24 -7.09 -12.37
N ASN A 254 -12.55 -6.13 -13.25
CA ASN A 254 -13.65 -5.16 -13.13
C ASN A 254 -13.55 -4.16 -11.97
N HIS A 255 -12.37 -3.95 -11.37
CA HIS A 255 -12.17 -2.88 -10.38
C HIS A 255 -11.37 -1.72 -10.97
N TRP A 256 -11.95 -0.53 -10.86
CA TRP A 256 -11.43 0.71 -11.43
C TRP A 256 -10.66 1.48 -10.37
N VAL A 257 -9.52 2.08 -10.73
CA VAL A 257 -8.85 3.05 -9.86
C VAL A 257 -9.42 4.42 -10.14
N GLU A 258 -10.11 5.00 -9.17
CA GLU A 258 -10.65 6.36 -9.25
C GLU A 258 -9.74 7.34 -8.50
N ASN A 259 -9.63 8.57 -9.02
CA ASN A 259 -8.94 9.71 -8.40
C ASN A 259 -7.43 9.51 -8.10
N LEU A 260 -6.74 8.71 -8.93
CA LEU A 260 -5.28 8.55 -8.90
C LEU A 260 -4.56 9.51 -9.84
N ASP A 261 -3.98 10.57 -9.26
CA ASP A 261 -3.22 11.60 -10.00
C ASP A 261 -1.80 11.17 -10.34
N MET A 262 -1.15 10.40 -9.44
CA MET A 262 0.24 10.01 -9.57
C MET A 262 0.47 8.56 -9.14
N LEU A 263 1.01 7.75 -10.04
CA LEU A 263 1.65 6.46 -9.72
C LEU A 263 3.10 6.50 -10.19
N SER A 264 4.06 6.32 -9.27
CA SER A 264 5.49 6.44 -9.57
C SER A 264 6.29 5.30 -8.96
N PHE A 265 7.21 4.72 -9.74
CA PHE A 265 8.20 3.74 -9.30
C PHE A 265 9.61 4.32 -9.52
N LYS A 266 10.23 4.86 -8.48
CA LYS A 266 11.54 5.53 -8.51
C LYS A 266 12.62 4.59 -8.00
N ASN A 267 13.80 4.57 -8.63
CA ASN A 267 14.98 3.85 -8.13
C ASN A 267 14.78 2.35 -7.81
N CYS A 268 13.70 1.73 -8.30
CA CYS A 268 13.44 0.29 -8.19
C CYS A 268 14.32 -0.44 -9.23
N ARG A 269 15.65 -0.35 -9.09
CA ARG A 269 16.65 -1.00 -9.95
C ARG A 269 16.86 -2.44 -9.49
N GLY A 270 16.84 -3.40 -10.42
CA GLY A 270 17.09 -4.81 -10.09
C GLY A 270 15.93 -5.55 -9.41
N SER A 271 14.75 -4.94 -9.29
CA SER A 271 13.52 -5.69 -9.05
C SER A 271 13.14 -6.36 -10.37
N ASN A 272 13.25 -7.69 -10.45
CA ASN A 272 12.59 -8.47 -11.49
C ASN A 272 11.08 -8.22 -11.40
N ILE A 273 10.58 -7.12 -11.97
CA ILE A 273 9.16 -6.96 -12.24
C ILE A 273 8.88 -7.99 -13.34
N THR A 274 8.53 -9.19 -12.90
CA THR A 274 8.30 -10.35 -13.77
C THR A 274 7.20 -10.05 -14.76
N SER A 275 6.16 -9.36 -14.31
CA SER A 275 5.14 -8.76 -15.15
C SER A 275 4.54 -7.50 -14.52
N VAL A 276 4.28 -6.49 -15.36
CA VAL A 276 3.32 -5.40 -15.14
C VAL A 276 2.11 -5.73 -16.00
N SER A 277 0.91 -5.78 -15.43
CA SER A 277 -0.32 -5.93 -16.22
C SER A 277 -1.34 -4.87 -15.87
N VAL A 278 -1.85 -4.18 -16.88
CA VAL A 278 -2.99 -3.26 -16.80
C VAL A 278 -4.07 -3.83 -17.70
N GLU A 279 -5.17 -4.35 -17.14
CA GLU A 279 -6.28 -4.89 -17.93
C GLU A 279 -7.58 -4.16 -17.63
N GLY A 280 -8.40 -3.88 -18.64
CA GLY A 280 -9.79 -3.42 -18.45
C GLY A 280 -9.93 -2.05 -17.80
N SER A 281 -8.94 -1.17 -17.95
CA SER A 281 -8.85 0.08 -17.19
C SER A 281 -9.09 1.32 -18.06
N GLN A 282 -9.53 2.44 -17.46
CA GLN A 282 -9.41 3.77 -18.05
C GLN A 282 -8.42 4.60 -17.23
N ILE A 283 -7.37 5.11 -17.85
CA ILE A 283 -6.30 5.88 -17.20
C ILE A 283 -6.39 7.32 -17.68
N GLU A 284 -6.82 8.22 -16.81
CA GLU A 284 -7.11 9.62 -17.16
C GLU A 284 -5.87 10.49 -17.28
N LYS A 285 -4.95 10.35 -16.32
CA LYS A 285 -3.74 11.15 -16.26
C LYS A 285 -2.56 10.26 -15.95
N ILE A 286 -1.52 10.38 -16.75
CA ILE A 286 -0.22 9.76 -16.50
C ILE A 286 0.78 10.90 -16.32
N GLN A 287 1.64 10.79 -15.31
CA GLN A 287 2.74 11.73 -15.15
C GLN A 287 3.85 11.45 -16.16
N THR A 288 4.45 12.51 -16.71
CA THR A 288 5.75 12.41 -17.37
C THR A 288 6.72 11.58 -16.51
N ARG A 289 7.43 10.62 -17.12
CA ARG A 289 8.37 9.71 -16.43
C ARG A 289 7.74 8.70 -15.47
N ALA A 290 6.48 8.32 -15.65
CA ALA A 290 5.84 7.29 -14.82
C ALA A 290 6.55 5.92 -14.87
N VAL A 291 7.27 5.62 -15.96
CA VAL A 291 8.08 4.40 -16.15
C VAL A 291 9.52 4.81 -16.52
N TYR A 292 10.16 5.63 -15.70
CA TYR A 292 11.51 6.14 -15.97
C TYR A 292 12.60 5.23 -15.40
N GLU A 293 13.63 4.90 -16.21
CA GLU A 293 14.76 4.03 -15.80
C GLU A 293 14.35 2.67 -15.20
N ALA A 294 13.17 2.17 -15.57
CA ALA A 294 12.61 0.92 -15.04
C ALA A 294 13.07 -0.30 -15.84
N PHE A 295 13.37 -1.43 -15.17
CA PHE A 295 13.67 -2.71 -15.81
C PHE A 295 12.51 -3.69 -15.61
N ILE A 296 11.83 -4.10 -16.68
CA ILE A 296 10.60 -4.92 -16.62
C ILE A 296 10.74 -6.13 -17.55
N LYS A 297 10.41 -7.36 -17.09
CA LYS A 297 10.47 -8.54 -17.97
C LYS A 297 9.27 -8.59 -18.92
N LEU A 298 8.06 -8.38 -18.43
CA LEU A 298 6.85 -8.36 -19.24
C LEU A 298 5.99 -7.17 -18.82
N PHE A 299 5.53 -6.34 -19.74
CA PHE A 299 4.58 -5.27 -19.48
C PHE A 299 3.41 -5.46 -20.44
N THR A 300 2.31 -6.00 -19.96
CA THR A 300 1.06 -6.14 -20.72
C THR A 300 0.08 -5.03 -20.38
N VAL A 301 -0.56 -4.47 -21.39
CA VAL A 301 -1.73 -3.60 -21.25
C VAL A 301 -2.82 -4.16 -22.13
N GLU A 302 -3.93 -4.60 -21.55
CA GLU A 302 -5.03 -5.22 -22.28
C GLU A 302 -6.36 -4.47 -22.05
N LYS A 303 -7.22 -4.34 -23.07
CA LYS A 303 -8.59 -3.78 -22.95
C LYS A 303 -8.63 -2.43 -22.20
N THR A 304 -7.63 -1.58 -22.39
CA THR A 304 -7.41 -0.38 -21.56
C THR A 304 -7.51 0.89 -22.39
N LYS A 305 -8.14 1.93 -21.85
CA LYS A 305 -8.23 3.26 -22.45
C LYS A 305 -7.36 4.26 -21.71
N PHE A 306 -6.36 4.84 -22.36
CA PHE A 306 -5.61 5.99 -21.85
C PHE A 306 -6.23 7.27 -22.38
N LEU A 307 -6.48 8.25 -21.52
CA LEU A 307 -6.89 9.59 -21.94
C LEU A 307 -5.68 10.40 -22.40
N HIS A 308 -4.56 10.31 -21.66
CA HIS A 308 -3.32 10.97 -22.04
C HIS A 308 -2.09 10.16 -21.65
N ILE A 309 -1.23 9.87 -22.64
CA ILE A 309 0.14 9.41 -22.45
C ILE A 309 1.08 10.61 -22.62
N PRO A 310 1.81 11.04 -21.58
CA PRO A 310 2.62 12.24 -21.59
C PRO A 310 3.99 12.02 -22.24
N SER A 311 4.69 13.12 -22.52
CA SER A 311 6.07 13.07 -22.98
C SER A 311 6.94 12.38 -21.93
N LYS A 312 7.97 11.65 -22.38
CA LYS A 312 8.91 10.90 -21.53
C LYS A 312 8.25 9.90 -20.58
N PHE A 313 7.06 9.40 -20.91
CA PHE A 313 6.33 8.39 -20.13
C PHE A 313 7.22 7.20 -19.72
N MET A 314 7.92 6.59 -20.68
CA MET A 314 8.83 5.46 -20.47
C MET A 314 10.30 5.82 -20.67
N GLU A 315 10.70 7.06 -20.36
CA GLU A 315 12.05 7.50 -20.68
C GLU A 315 13.13 6.63 -20.00
N ALA A 316 14.12 6.15 -20.77
CA ALA A 316 15.19 5.28 -20.27
C ALA A 316 14.74 3.93 -19.67
N ALA A 317 13.49 3.48 -19.90
CA ALA A 317 13.04 2.15 -19.46
C ALA A 317 13.68 1.01 -20.28
N GLU A 318 13.89 -0.15 -19.67
CA GLU A 318 14.29 -1.40 -20.33
C GLU A 318 13.23 -2.49 -20.09
N ILE A 319 12.50 -2.90 -21.14
CA ILE A 319 11.43 -3.89 -21.03
C ILE A 319 11.69 -5.09 -21.95
N ASN A 320 11.76 -6.32 -21.44
CA ASN A 320 12.00 -7.48 -22.32
C ASN A 320 10.82 -7.75 -23.25
N GLU A 321 9.59 -7.67 -22.76
CA GLU A 321 8.37 -7.83 -23.56
C GLU A 321 7.34 -6.77 -23.17
N LEU A 322 6.97 -5.87 -24.06
CA LEU A 322 5.90 -4.89 -23.90
C LEU A 322 4.74 -5.31 -24.83
N MET A 323 3.52 -5.43 -24.32
CA MET A 323 2.38 -5.89 -25.11
C MET A 323 1.16 -5.00 -24.86
N PHE A 324 0.68 -4.30 -25.87
CA PHE A 324 -0.59 -3.58 -25.83
C PHE A 324 -1.63 -4.35 -26.66
N THR A 325 -2.71 -4.82 -26.04
CA THR A 325 -3.78 -5.60 -26.69
C THR A 325 -5.13 -4.93 -26.46
N ASN A 326 -5.91 -4.61 -27.50
CA ASN A 326 -7.21 -3.94 -27.33
C ASN A 326 -7.12 -2.61 -26.56
N VAL A 327 -6.08 -1.80 -26.84
CA VAL A 327 -5.82 -0.55 -26.11
C VAL A 327 -6.34 0.65 -26.90
N GLN A 328 -6.96 1.62 -26.23
CA GLN A 328 -7.32 2.91 -26.82
C GLN A 328 -6.50 4.02 -26.14
N VAL A 329 -6.05 5.02 -26.89
CA VAL A 329 -5.34 6.18 -26.36
C VAL A 329 -5.93 7.44 -26.97
N GLU A 330 -6.49 8.35 -26.16
CA GLU A 330 -7.06 9.59 -26.67
C GLU A 330 -5.99 10.59 -27.09
N SER A 331 -4.94 10.75 -26.28
CA SER A 331 -3.79 11.63 -26.56
C SER A 331 -2.47 10.94 -26.24
N PHE A 332 -1.51 11.01 -27.17
CA PHE A 332 -0.19 10.41 -27.06
C PHE A 332 0.86 11.46 -27.44
N ALA A 333 1.60 11.95 -26.44
CA ALA A 333 2.52 13.07 -26.56
C ALA A 333 3.85 12.71 -27.23
N ALA A 334 4.58 13.75 -27.66
CA ALA A 334 5.91 13.63 -28.24
C ALA A 334 6.90 12.97 -27.25
N GLU A 335 7.85 12.16 -27.77
CA GLU A 335 8.95 11.60 -26.98
C GLU A 335 8.49 10.76 -25.77
N ALA A 336 7.28 10.19 -25.80
CA ALA A 336 6.76 9.38 -24.70
C ALA A 336 7.65 8.16 -24.40
N LEU A 337 8.32 7.63 -25.41
CA LEU A 337 9.18 6.44 -25.32
C LEU A 337 10.67 6.79 -25.52
N TRP A 338 11.07 8.02 -25.21
CA TRP A 338 12.43 8.48 -25.48
C TRP A 338 13.50 7.67 -24.73
N ASN A 339 14.56 7.26 -25.40
CA ASN A 339 15.68 6.51 -24.81
C ASN A 339 15.26 5.17 -24.16
N SER A 340 14.08 4.64 -24.44
CA SER A 340 13.64 3.35 -23.91
C SER A 340 14.19 2.17 -24.74
N ARG A 341 14.34 0.99 -24.14
CA ARG A 341 14.79 -0.25 -24.78
C ARG A 341 13.75 -1.34 -24.60
N PHE A 342 13.41 -2.02 -25.68
CA PHE A 342 12.44 -3.10 -25.70
C PHE A 342 13.07 -4.37 -26.29
N GLY A 343 12.88 -5.53 -25.66
CA GLY A 343 13.18 -6.81 -26.32
C GLY A 343 12.16 -7.02 -27.43
N ILE A 344 10.91 -7.24 -27.04
CA ILE A 344 9.76 -7.37 -27.92
C ILE A 344 8.76 -6.27 -27.53
N PHE A 345 8.22 -5.55 -28.50
CA PHE A 345 7.09 -4.64 -28.32
C PHE A 345 5.97 -5.06 -29.27
N LEU A 346 4.90 -5.62 -28.73
CA LEU A 346 3.70 -6.04 -29.45
C LEU A 346 2.58 -5.02 -29.24
N MET A 347 1.95 -4.61 -30.32
CA MET A 347 0.74 -3.81 -30.32
C MET A 347 -0.30 -4.53 -31.17
N ASN A 348 -1.37 -4.99 -30.54
CA ASN A 348 -2.47 -5.71 -31.16
C ASN A 348 -3.79 -4.98 -30.88
N ASN A 349 -4.53 -4.59 -31.92
CA ASN A 349 -5.78 -3.85 -31.78
C ASN A 349 -5.63 -2.58 -30.91
N VAL A 350 -4.61 -1.77 -31.19
CA VAL A 350 -4.36 -0.50 -30.48
C VAL A 350 -4.87 0.68 -31.31
N VAL A 351 -5.69 1.54 -30.71
CA VAL A 351 -6.23 2.76 -31.35
C VAL A 351 -5.60 3.99 -30.70
N LEU A 352 -4.88 4.81 -31.46
CA LEU A 352 -4.32 6.08 -30.99
C LEU A 352 -5.04 7.26 -31.70
N MET A 353 -5.72 8.12 -30.94
CA MET A 353 -6.64 9.14 -31.49
C MET A 353 -6.05 10.55 -31.65
N LYS A 354 -5.14 11.03 -30.80
CA LYS A 354 -4.42 12.28 -31.03
C LYS A 354 -2.96 12.03 -30.74
N ILE A 355 -2.17 11.91 -31.79
CA ILE A 355 -0.75 11.58 -31.69
C ILE A 355 0.06 12.80 -32.09
N GLU A 356 1.01 13.18 -31.24
CA GLU A 356 1.98 14.24 -31.50
C GLU A 356 3.17 13.75 -32.33
N ASP A 357 3.85 14.69 -32.98
CA ASP A 357 5.08 14.41 -33.72
C ASP A 357 6.14 13.82 -32.77
N ARG A 358 6.95 12.88 -33.26
CA ARG A 358 8.01 12.21 -32.47
C ARG A 358 7.51 11.36 -31.28
N ALA A 359 6.25 10.96 -31.24
CA ALA A 359 5.70 10.14 -30.15
C ALA A 359 6.50 8.86 -29.82
N PHE A 360 7.07 8.19 -30.83
CA PHE A 360 7.87 6.96 -30.70
C PHE A 360 9.37 7.20 -31.00
N ALA A 361 9.83 8.45 -30.87
CA ALA A 361 11.21 8.82 -31.12
C ALA A 361 12.15 8.30 -30.02
N GLY A 362 13.37 7.94 -30.40
CA GLY A 362 14.45 7.56 -29.49
C GLY A 362 14.32 6.18 -28.84
N LEU A 363 13.36 5.35 -29.25
CA LEU A 363 13.22 3.99 -28.69
C LEU A 363 14.16 3.00 -29.39
N PHE A 364 14.61 2.00 -28.66
CA PHE A 364 15.28 0.81 -29.16
C PHE A 364 14.35 -0.40 -29.03
N ALA A 365 14.25 -1.26 -30.05
CA ALA A 365 13.50 -2.53 -29.95
C ALA A 365 14.16 -3.67 -30.75
N ASN A 366 14.33 -4.87 -30.18
CA ASN A 366 14.76 -6.04 -30.98
C ASN A 366 13.65 -6.48 -31.95
N GLN A 367 12.41 -6.48 -31.48
CA GLN A 367 11.23 -6.73 -32.28
C GLN A 367 10.12 -5.74 -31.94
N LEU A 368 9.55 -5.09 -32.96
CA LEU A 368 8.31 -4.33 -32.86
C LEU A 368 7.28 -4.97 -33.78
N GLN A 369 6.12 -5.35 -33.26
CA GLN A 369 5.02 -5.87 -34.05
C GLN A 369 3.77 -5.03 -33.84
N MET A 370 3.15 -4.61 -34.94
CA MET A 370 1.89 -3.88 -34.94
C MET A 370 0.85 -4.64 -35.78
N THR A 371 -0.21 -5.11 -35.13
CA THR A 371 -1.31 -5.85 -35.75
C THR A 371 -2.62 -5.11 -35.47
N ASN A 372 -3.45 -4.87 -36.48
CA ASN A 372 -4.77 -4.23 -36.34
C ASN A 372 -4.75 -2.89 -35.56
N CYS A 373 -3.64 -2.14 -35.62
CA CYS A 373 -3.55 -0.84 -34.95
C CYS A 373 -4.12 0.28 -35.83
N VAL A 374 -4.76 1.26 -35.21
CA VAL A 374 -5.39 2.42 -35.87
C VAL A 374 -4.77 3.70 -35.33
N PHE A 375 -4.34 4.58 -36.23
CA PHE A 375 -3.81 5.90 -35.90
C PHE A 375 -4.69 6.94 -36.59
N SER A 376 -5.27 7.89 -35.84
CA SER A 376 -6.14 8.93 -36.41
C SER A 376 -5.45 9.82 -37.44
N ARG A 377 -4.15 10.08 -37.21
CA ARG A 377 -3.22 10.72 -38.13
C ARG A 377 -1.85 10.11 -37.92
N PHE A 378 -1.02 10.16 -38.96
CA PHE A 378 0.36 9.74 -38.83
C PHE A 378 1.24 10.95 -38.46
N PRO A 379 2.01 10.91 -37.36
CA PRO A 379 2.82 12.05 -36.93
C PRO A 379 4.10 12.21 -37.74
N ASN A 380 4.62 13.43 -37.84
CA ASN A 380 5.95 13.64 -38.40
C ASN A 380 7.01 13.07 -37.46
N TYR A 381 8.12 12.59 -38.05
CA TYR A 381 9.29 12.12 -37.30
C TYR A 381 8.97 11.04 -36.27
N PHE A 382 7.96 10.21 -36.55
CA PHE A 382 7.35 9.30 -35.58
C PHE A 382 8.36 8.40 -34.86
N PHE A 383 9.38 7.90 -35.57
CA PHE A 383 10.47 7.07 -35.05
C PHE A 383 11.86 7.73 -35.18
N GLN A 384 11.93 9.06 -35.11
CA GLN A 384 13.21 9.76 -35.23
C GLN A 384 14.19 9.28 -34.17
N LYS A 385 15.44 8.97 -34.59
CA LYS A 385 16.51 8.46 -33.72
C LYS A 385 16.19 7.13 -33.01
N SER A 386 15.18 6.40 -33.47
CA SER A 386 14.85 5.06 -32.96
C SER A 386 15.64 3.98 -33.70
N GLU A 387 15.92 2.86 -33.02
CA GLU A 387 16.58 1.68 -33.60
C GLU A 387 15.68 0.45 -33.39
N VAL A 388 15.15 -0.13 -34.46
CA VAL A 388 14.26 -1.30 -34.40
C VAL A 388 14.84 -2.39 -35.29
N HIS A 389 15.22 -3.56 -34.77
CA HIS A 389 15.88 -4.58 -35.59
C HIS A 389 14.90 -5.35 -36.49
N THR A 390 13.78 -5.81 -35.93
CA THR A 390 12.71 -6.52 -36.66
C THR A 390 11.41 -5.75 -36.52
N LEU A 391 10.81 -5.37 -37.65
CA LEU A 391 9.49 -4.74 -37.68
C LEU A 391 8.51 -5.62 -38.43
N ARG A 392 7.48 -6.10 -37.74
CA ARG A 392 6.35 -6.85 -38.34
C ARG A 392 5.09 -6.02 -38.32
N ASN A 393 4.46 -5.90 -39.47
CA ASN A 393 3.38 -4.96 -39.64
C ASN A 393 2.25 -5.55 -40.50
N ARG A 394 1.08 -5.74 -39.87
CA ARG A 394 -0.20 -6.01 -40.56
C ARG A 394 -1.12 -4.82 -40.36
N LEU A 395 -0.93 -3.77 -41.16
CA LEU A 395 -1.72 -2.54 -41.13
C LEU A 395 -2.53 -2.36 -42.41
N GLN A 396 -3.70 -1.72 -42.28
CA GLN A 396 -4.66 -1.56 -43.36
C GLN A 396 -4.39 -0.38 -44.33
N THR A 397 -3.43 0.52 -44.05
CA THR A 397 -3.33 1.79 -44.80
C THR A 397 -2.05 1.96 -45.66
N LYS A 398 -2.23 2.30 -46.94
CA LYS A 398 -1.16 2.58 -47.94
C LYS A 398 -0.20 3.72 -47.52
N ARG A 399 -0.63 4.67 -46.67
CA ARG A 399 0.14 5.86 -46.30
C ARG A 399 1.31 5.55 -45.34
N LEU A 400 1.13 4.54 -44.48
CA LEU A 400 2.17 4.01 -43.59
C LEU A 400 3.28 3.30 -44.39
N ARG A 401 2.92 2.62 -45.48
CA ARG A 401 3.88 1.94 -46.38
C ARG A 401 4.93 2.92 -46.93
N ASN A 402 4.51 4.13 -47.31
CA ASN A 402 5.39 5.12 -47.93
C ASN A 402 6.36 5.81 -46.94
N GLN A 403 6.05 5.83 -45.64
CA GLN A 403 6.93 6.40 -44.62
C GLN A 403 7.70 5.33 -43.81
N LEU A 404 7.25 4.07 -43.82
CA LEU A 404 8.07 2.91 -43.42
C LEU A 404 9.34 2.78 -44.28
N LEU A 405 9.29 3.27 -45.52
CA LEU A 405 10.45 3.41 -46.41
C LEU A 405 11.42 4.54 -46.01
N ILE A 406 11.03 5.44 -45.08
CA ILE A 406 11.83 6.59 -44.61
C ILE A 406 12.53 6.27 -43.27
N PHE A 407 12.33 5.08 -42.70
CA PHE A 407 13.16 4.70 -41.56
C PHE A 407 14.65 4.68 -41.99
N PRO A 408 15.54 5.29 -41.20
CA PRO A 408 16.96 5.28 -41.52
C PRO A 408 17.43 3.82 -41.61
N LYS A 409 18.05 3.48 -42.74
CA LYS A 409 18.63 2.17 -43.08
C LYS A 409 19.48 1.59 -41.93
N LYS A 410 18.88 0.81 -41.04
CA LYS A 410 19.54 -0.03 -40.03
C LYS A 410 18.67 -1.25 -39.63
N TYR A 411 17.87 -1.79 -40.55
CA TYR A 411 17.11 -3.02 -40.32
C TYR A 411 17.90 -4.24 -40.77
N SER A 412 17.84 -5.31 -39.98
CA SER A 412 18.25 -6.64 -40.42
C SER A 412 17.16 -7.32 -41.27
N SER A 413 15.88 -7.02 -41.05
CA SER A 413 14.75 -7.53 -41.86
C SER A 413 13.46 -6.72 -41.65
N ILE A 414 12.68 -6.55 -42.73
CA ILE A 414 11.32 -6.00 -42.71
C ILE A 414 10.40 -7.05 -43.32
N ASP A 415 9.46 -7.56 -42.54
CA ASP A 415 8.48 -8.56 -42.99
C ASP A 415 7.12 -7.87 -43.13
N LEU A 416 6.71 -7.65 -44.39
CA LEU A 416 5.42 -7.08 -44.74
C LEU A 416 4.52 -8.21 -45.24
N ASP A 417 3.71 -8.77 -44.33
CA ASP A 417 2.61 -9.65 -44.72
C ASP A 417 1.47 -8.80 -45.29
N PHE A 418 1.21 -8.97 -46.58
CA PHE A 418 0.18 -8.24 -47.33
C PHE A 418 -1.24 -8.71 -47.07
#